data_AF-A0A958H0Q4-F1
#
_entry.id   AF-A0A958H0Q4-F1
#
_cell.length_a   1.000
_cell.length_b   1.000
_cell.length_c   1.000
_cell.angle_alpha   90.00
_cell.angle_beta   90.00
_cell.angle_gamma   90.00
#
_symmetry.space_group_name_H-M   'P 1'
#
loop_
_entity.id
_entity.type
_entity.pdbx_description
1 polymer ?
#
loop_
_entity_poly.entity_id
_entity_poly.type
_entity_poly.pdbx_seq_one_letter_code
_entity_poly.pdbx_strand_id
1 'polypeptide(L)'
;MNITDFISKEEVQRACQELGIRDWTQLTDTTVQVEEAKIIRAAVGSEALQIPVEWFQQGLEVELEHGLQFPDANVTNNHPILTGKIVLAHLKEMLDYYLRLDVAELEGDLFKASKKGDSEKLARIVQKLIVARAALSEWEKSE
;
A
#
# COMPACT_ATOMS: atom_id res chain seq x y z
N MET A 1 -12.95 16.97 17.54
CA MET A 1 -12.47 15.97 18.51
C MET A 1 -10.98 15.81 18.24
N ASN A 2 -10.11 16.02 19.22
CA ASN A 2 -8.67 15.79 19.04
C ASN A 2 -8.40 14.32 19.34
N ILE A 3 -8.36 13.51 18.28
CA ILE A 3 -7.91 12.12 18.39
C ILE A 3 -6.41 12.15 18.20
N THR A 4 -5.67 11.68 19.20
CA THR A 4 -4.22 11.49 19.11
C THR A 4 -3.92 10.00 19.12
N ASP A 5 -3.20 9.53 18.10
CA ASP A 5 -2.54 8.24 18.01
C ASP A 5 -3.30 7.06 18.63
N PHE A 6 -4.17 6.43 17.82
CA PHE A 6 -4.88 5.21 18.22
C PHE A 6 -3.94 4.06 18.62
N ILE A 7 -2.72 4.07 18.08
CA ILE A 7 -1.63 3.14 18.35
C ILE A 7 -0.38 3.96 18.60
N SER A 8 0.32 3.73 19.71
CA SER A 8 1.52 4.48 20.04
C SER A 8 2.73 3.99 19.23
N LYS A 9 3.76 4.84 19.09
CA LYS A 9 5.00 4.45 18.40
C LYS A 9 5.74 3.33 19.12
N GLU A 10 5.67 3.30 20.45
CA GLU A 10 6.28 2.24 21.27
C GLU A 10 5.64 0.88 20.97
N GLU A 11 4.32 0.85 20.74
CA GLU A 11 3.60 -0.36 20.33
C GLU A 11 4.04 -0.84 18.94
N VAL A 12 4.22 0.08 17.98
CA VAL A 12 4.74 -0.25 16.66
C VAL A 12 6.16 -0.81 16.75
N GLN A 13 7.03 -0.19 17.54
CA GLN A 13 8.40 -0.67 17.77
C GLN A 13 8.42 -2.07 18.38
N ARG A 14 7.58 -2.32 19.38
CA ARG A 14 7.42 -3.64 20.01
C ARG A 14 6.97 -4.69 18.98
N ALA A 15 5.97 -4.39 18.18
CA ALA A 15 5.49 -5.29 17.14
C ALA A 15 6.57 -5.59 16.08
N CYS A 16 7.34 -4.58 15.65
CA CYS A 16 8.44 -4.79 14.71
C CYS A 16 9.53 -5.69 15.30
N GLN A 17 9.87 -5.51 16.58
CA GLN A 17 10.85 -6.34 17.29
C GLN A 17 10.37 -7.78 17.45
N GLU A 18 9.10 -7.99 17.83
CA GLU A 18 8.51 -9.33 17.96
C GLU A 18 8.47 -10.09 16.63
N LEU A 19 8.27 -9.38 15.53
CA LEU A 19 8.30 -9.95 14.17
C LEU A 19 9.72 -10.11 13.62
N GLY A 20 10.73 -9.47 14.21
CA GLY A 20 12.10 -9.47 13.70
C GLY A 20 12.27 -8.70 12.38
N ILE A 21 11.49 -7.63 12.17
CA ILE A 21 11.55 -6.76 10.98
C ILE A 21 12.16 -5.38 11.31
N ARG A 22 12.37 -4.53 10.30
CA ARG A 22 12.86 -3.16 10.52
C ARG A 22 11.86 -2.38 11.39
N ASP A 23 12.35 -1.38 12.12
CA ASP A 23 11.48 -0.48 12.87
C ASP A 23 10.65 0.39 11.92
N TRP A 24 9.37 0.05 11.75
CA TRP A 24 8.47 0.77 10.85
C TRP A 24 8.12 2.20 11.30
N THR A 25 8.48 2.58 12.54
CA THR A 25 8.40 3.99 12.97
C THR A 25 9.49 4.87 12.37
N GLN A 26 10.53 4.27 11.78
CA GLN A 26 11.69 4.94 11.21
C GLN A 26 11.74 4.87 9.68
N LEU A 27 10.70 4.33 9.03
CA LEU A 27 10.64 4.31 7.57
C LEU A 27 10.57 5.74 7.02
N THR A 28 11.29 5.94 5.92
CA THR A 28 11.33 7.23 5.19
C THR A 28 10.61 7.18 3.85
N ASP A 29 10.29 5.97 3.39
CA ASP A 29 9.57 5.68 2.16
C ASP A 29 8.75 4.40 2.37
N THR A 30 7.91 4.10 1.38
CA THR A 30 6.96 2.99 1.46
C THR A 30 7.56 1.63 1.12
N THR A 31 8.85 1.53 0.79
CA THR A 31 9.46 0.29 0.30
C THR A 31 9.48 -0.79 1.37
N VAL A 32 8.81 -1.90 1.09
CA VAL A 32 8.76 -3.07 1.97
C VAL A 32 9.72 -4.14 1.44
N GLN A 33 10.53 -4.73 2.32
CA GLN A 33 11.36 -5.87 1.90
C GLN A 33 10.48 -7.11 1.73
N VAL A 34 10.73 -7.92 0.70
CA VAL A 34 9.95 -9.13 0.44
C VAL A 34 9.91 -10.08 1.65
N GLU A 35 10.99 -10.17 2.43
CA GLU A 35 11.03 -10.98 3.65
C GLU A 35 10.13 -10.41 4.76
N GLU A 36 10.06 -9.09 4.91
CA GLU A 36 9.13 -8.45 5.84
C GLU A 36 7.68 -8.71 5.42
N ALA A 37 7.38 -8.61 4.12
CA ALA A 37 6.06 -8.93 3.59
C ALA A 37 5.68 -10.39 3.86
N LYS A 38 6.60 -11.36 3.70
CA LYS A 38 6.38 -12.77 4.05
C LYS A 38 6.06 -12.95 5.53
N ILE A 39 6.85 -12.34 6.41
CA ILE A 39 6.69 -12.42 7.87
C ILE A 39 5.33 -11.83 8.29
N ILE A 40 5.01 -10.62 7.81
CA ILE A 40 3.76 -9.94 8.14
C ILE A 40 2.57 -10.72 7.59
N ARG A 41 2.63 -11.21 6.34
CA ARG A 41 1.58 -12.05 5.75
C ARG A 41 1.33 -13.31 6.58
N ALA A 42 2.39 -13.96 7.04
CA ALA A 42 2.30 -15.13 7.91
C ALA A 42 1.67 -14.80 9.27
N ALA A 43 2.02 -13.66 9.86
CA ALA A 43 1.47 -13.20 11.13
C ALA A 43 0.01 -12.72 11.04
N VAL A 44 -0.40 -12.14 9.89
CA VAL A 44 -1.81 -11.82 9.61
C VAL A 44 -2.63 -13.09 9.43
N GLY A 45 -2.08 -14.08 8.73
CA GLY A 45 -2.65 -15.42 8.61
C GLY A 45 -3.98 -15.49 7.83
N SER A 46 -4.69 -16.61 7.99
CA SER A 46 -5.99 -16.85 7.33
C SER A 46 -5.90 -16.75 5.80
N GLU A 47 -6.83 -16.04 5.15
CA GLU A 47 -6.84 -15.86 3.70
C GLU A 47 -5.64 -15.07 3.19
N ALA A 48 -4.91 -14.34 4.05
CA ALA A 48 -3.67 -13.66 3.63
C ALA A 48 -2.62 -14.64 3.10
N LEU A 49 -2.62 -15.89 3.58
CA LEU A 49 -1.70 -16.94 3.11
C LEU A 49 -2.01 -17.44 1.69
N GLN A 50 -3.22 -17.16 1.19
CA GLN A 50 -3.65 -17.55 -0.16
C GLN A 50 -3.26 -16.49 -1.21
N ILE A 51 -2.86 -15.30 -0.76
CA ILE A 51 -2.50 -14.16 -1.60
C ILE A 51 -1.02 -14.29 -1.99
N PRO A 52 -0.65 -14.14 -3.27
CA PRO A 52 0.75 -14.04 -3.69
C PRO A 52 1.51 -13.01 -2.86
N VAL A 53 2.75 -13.31 -2.48
CA VAL A 53 3.47 -12.43 -1.55
C VAL A 53 3.77 -11.07 -2.18
N GLU A 54 3.92 -11.04 -3.50
CA GLU A 54 4.16 -9.85 -4.31
C GLU A 54 2.96 -8.89 -4.22
N TRP A 55 1.73 -9.41 -4.21
CA TRP A 55 0.53 -8.58 -4.08
C TRP A 55 0.33 -8.08 -2.65
N PHE A 56 0.62 -8.94 -1.68
CA PHE A 56 0.59 -8.54 -0.28
C PHE A 56 1.64 -7.46 0.01
N GLN A 57 2.85 -7.61 -0.56
CA GLN A 57 3.91 -6.61 -0.50
C GLN A 57 3.45 -5.28 -1.11
N GLN A 58 2.96 -5.30 -2.36
CA GLN A 58 2.45 -4.09 -3.02
C GLN A 58 1.37 -3.40 -2.18
N GLY A 59 0.45 -4.17 -1.61
CA GLY A 59 -0.58 -3.64 -0.72
C GLY A 59 0.01 -2.95 0.51
N LEU A 60 1.02 -3.56 1.16
CA LEU A 60 1.69 -2.93 2.30
C LEU A 60 2.35 -1.60 1.91
N GLU A 61 2.99 -1.54 0.74
CA GLU A 61 3.63 -0.31 0.25
C GLU A 61 2.60 0.80 0.03
N VAL A 62 1.43 0.48 -0.53
CA VAL A 62 0.33 1.44 -0.69
C VAL A 62 -0.20 1.91 0.66
N GLU A 63 -0.48 1.00 1.60
CA GLU A 63 -1.06 1.38 2.90
C GLU A 63 -0.11 2.20 3.78
N LEU A 64 1.21 2.08 3.57
CA LEU A 64 2.21 2.89 4.26
C LEU A 64 2.19 4.37 3.85
N GLU A 65 1.64 4.71 2.68
CA GLU A 65 1.51 6.11 2.24
C GLU A 65 0.72 6.95 3.24
N HIS A 66 -0.33 6.37 3.83
CA HIS A 66 -1.16 7.05 4.83
C HIS A 66 -0.34 7.51 6.04
N GLY A 67 0.52 6.65 6.59
CA GLY A 67 1.32 6.99 7.76
C GLY A 67 2.54 7.88 7.45
N LEU A 68 3.10 7.77 6.23
CA LEU A 68 4.32 8.48 5.85
C LEU A 68 4.07 9.83 5.17
N GLN A 69 2.98 9.98 4.42
CA GLN A 69 2.69 11.16 3.62
C GLN A 69 1.50 11.98 4.13
N PHE A 70 0.55 11.34 4.84
CA PHE A 70 -0.71 11.97 5.25
C PHE A 70 -0.92 11.90 6.77
N PRO A 71 -0.18 12.69 7.58
CA PRO A 71 -0.24 12.60 9.04
C PRO A 71 -1.64 12.78 9.66
N ASP A 72 -2.52 13.53 8.99
CA ASP A 72 -3.91 13.75 9.41
C ASP A 72 -4.85 12.59 9.09
N ALA A 73 -4.44 11.69 8.18
CA ALA A 73 -5.13 10.45 7.83
C ALA A 73 -4.42 9.19 8.37
N ASN A 74 -3.39 9.36 9.20
CA ASN A 74 -2.64 8.25 9.78
C ASN A 74 -3.43 7.55 10.90
N VAL A 75 -3.81 6.29 10.67
CA VAL A 75 -4.60 5.49 11.61
C VAL A 75 -3.77 4.44 12.35
N THR A 76 -2.72 3.92 11.71
CA THR A 76 -1.97 2.74 12.22
C THR A 76 -0.61 3.08 12.81
N ASN A 77 -0.08 4.29 12.60
CA ASN A 77 1.32 4.63 12.85
C ASN A 77 2.30 3.64 12.21
N ASN A 78 1.93 3.08 11.05
CA ASN A 78 2.66 2.01 10.35
C ASN A 78 2.77 0.71 11.16
N HIS A 79 1.83 0.40 12.05
CA HIS A 79 1.86 -0.87 12.77
C HIS A 79 1.78 -2.06 11.79
N PRO A 80 2.80 -2.92 11.70
CA PRO A 80 2.96 -3.89 10.60
C PRO A 80 1.76 -4.85 10.45
N ILE A 81 1.24 -5.36 11.56
CA ILE A 81 0.07 -6.26 11.55
C ILE A 81 -1.23 -5.53 11.19
N LEU A 82 -1.42 -4.29 11.65
CA LEU A 82 -2.65 -3.56 11.36
C LEU A 82 -2.67 -3.12 9.89
N THR A 83 -1.54 -2.63 9.39
CA THR A 83 -1.34 -2.36 7.96
C THR A 83 -1.62 -3.62 7.13
N GLY A 84 -1.06 -4.77 7.51
CA GLY A 84 -1.32 -6.04 6.82
C GLY A 84 -2.78 -6.52 6.88
N LYS A 85 -3.53 -6.19 7.94
CA LYS A 85 -4.97 -6.48 8.02
C LYS A 85 -5.80 -5.59 7.09
N ILE A 86 -5.39 -4.34 6.87
CA ILE A 86 -6.02 -3.45 5.88
C ILE A 86 -5.81 -4.03 4.48
N VAL A 87 -4.58 -4.47 4.16
CA VAL A 87 -4.28 -5.19 2.91
C VAL A 87 -5.18 -6.41 2.72
N LEU A 88 -5.34 -7.23 3.76
CA LEU A 88 -6.23 -8.38 3.72
C LEU A 88 -7.69 -7.96 3.48
N ALA A 89 -8.16 -6.87 4.09
CA ALA A 89 -9.54 -6.41 3.92
C ALA A 89 -9.82 -6.04 2.45
N HIS A 90 -8.94 -5.26 1.83
CA HIS A 90 -9.09 -4.88 0.42
C HIS A 90 -9.06 -6.08 -0.52
N LEU A 91 -8.13 -7.01 -0.31
CA LEU A 91 -8.01 -8.21 -1.15
C LEU A 91 -9.15 -9.21 -0.92
N LYS A 92 -9.89 -9.12 0.20
CA LYS A 92 -11.14 -9.87 0.40
C LYS A 92 -12.31 -9.31 -0.39
N GLU A 93 -12.34 -8.00 -0.63
CA GLU A 93 -13.37 -7.39 -1.47
C GLU A 93 -13.12 -7.70 -2.94
N MET A 94 -11.86 -7.64 -3.35
CA MET A 94 -11.47 -7.85 -4.74
C MET A 94 -9.97 -8.14 -4.84
N LEU A 95 -9.60 -9.26 -5.47
CA LEU A 95 -8.20 -9.70 -5.55
C LEU A 95 -7.30 -8.75 -6.35
N ASP A 96 -7.84 -8.00 -7.30
CA ASP A 96 -7.10 -7.02 -8.11
C ASP A 96 -7.18 -5.58 -7.56
N TYR A 97 -7.59 -5.39 -6.31
CA TYR A 97 -7.82 -4.08 -5.69
C TYR A 97 -6.69 -3.08 -5.96
N TYR A 98 -5.44 -3.44 -5.67
CA TYR A 98 -4.31 -2.53 -5.82
C TYR A 98 -3.94 -2.24 -7.28
N LEU A 99 -4.27 -3.14 -8.22
CA LEU A 99 -4.10 -2.86 -9.66
C LEU A 99 -5.13 -1.83 -10.14
N ARG A 100 -6.37 -1.93 -9.68
CA ARG A 100 -7.42 -0.96 -10.01
C ARG A 100 -7.19 0.39 -9.35
N LEU A 101 -6.69 0.40 -8.11
CA LEU A 101 -6.35 1.62 -7.39
C LEU A 101 -5.28 2.43 -8.14
N ASP A 102 -4.19 1.80 -8.56
CA ASP A 102 -3.11 2.47 -9.32
C ASP A 102 -3.64 3.12 -10.61
N VAL A 103 -4.51 2.42 -11.35
CA VAL A 103 -5.17 2.99 -12.54
C VAL A 103 -6.02 4.22 -12.16
N ALA A 104 -6.85 4.12 -11.12
CA ALA A 104 -7.73 5.21 -10.70
C ALA A 104 -6.94 6.45 -10.24
N GLU A 105 -5.87 6.26 -9.48
CA GLU A 105 -5.00 7.35 -9.00
C GLU A 105 -4.29 8.05 -10.16
N LEU A 106 -3.73 7.29 -11.10
CA LEU A 106 -3.07 7.82 -12.30
C LEU A 106 -4.05 8.58 -13.19
N GLU A 107 -5.30 8.13 -13.32
CA GLU A 107 -6.35 8.87 -14.05
C GLU A 107 -6.69 10.20 -13.37
N GLY A 108 -6.79 10.22 -12.04
CA GLY A 108 -6.99 11.45 -11.28
C GLY A 108 -5.84 12.43 -11.45
N ASP A 109 -4.60 11.93 -11.42
CA ASP A 109 -3.39 12.73 -11.60
C ASP A 109 -3.24 13.24 -13.03
N LEU A 110 -3.63 12.44 -14.03
CA LEU A 110 -3.69 12.85 -15.43
C LEU A 110 -4.65 14.03 -15.61
N PHE A 111 -5.85 13.96 -15.01
CA PHE A 111 -6.82 15.04 -15.04
C PHE A 111 -6.27 16.32 -14.39
N LYS A 112 -5.63 16.21 -13.22
CA LYS A 112 -5.00 17.35 -12.53
C LYS A 112 -3.89 17.99 -13.39
N ALA A 113 -3.04 17.18 -14.03
CA ALA A 113 -1.97 17.67 -14.89
C ALA A 113 -2.54 18.35 -16.16
N SER A 114 -3.58 17.77 -16.76
CA SER A 114 -4.30 18.34 -17.90
C SER A 114 -4.87 19.73 -17.57
N LYS A 115 -5.53 19.88 -16.42
CA LYS A 115 -6.07 21.17 -15.97
C LYS A 115 -5.00 22.24 -15.76
N LYS A 116 -3.77 21.85 -15.42
CA LYS A 116 -2.64 22.76 -15.24
C LYS A 116 -1.87 23.05 -16.53
N GLY A 117 -2.15 22.36 -17.63
CA GLY A 117 -1.40 22.48 -18.89
C GLY A 117 0.03 21.94 -18.80
N ASP A 118 0.33 21.12 -17.79
CA ASP A 118 1.67 20.57 -17.55
C ASP A 118 1.94 19.38 -18.48
N SER A 119 2.48 19.69 -19.66
CA SER A 119 2.68 18.72 -20.74
C SER A 119 3.73 17.64 -20.41
N GLU A 120 4.74 17.99 -19.61
CA GLU A 120 5.78 17.05 -19.19
C GLU A 120 5.23 16.05 -18.16
N LYS A 121 4.51 16.55 -17.13
CA LYS A 121 3.86 15.68 -16.15
C LYS A 121 2.80 14.80 -16.81
N LEU A 122 2.03 15.34 -17.75
CA LEU A 122 1.07 14.56 -18.55
C LEU A 122 1.74 13.38 -19.26
N ALA A 123 2.81 13.61 -20.01
CA ALA A 123 3.50 12.55 -20.75
C ALA A 123 4.00 11.43 -19.81
N ARG A 124 4.56 11.81 -18.66
CA ARG A 124 5.02 10.85 -17.64
C ARG A 124 3.87 10.04 -17.04
N ILE A 125 2.74 10.66 -16.73
CA ILE A 125 1.56 9.96 -16.18
C ILE A 125 0.96 9.03 -17.23
N VAL A 126 0.84 9.46 -18.49
CA VAL A 126 0.34 8.60 -19.58
C VAL A 126 1.18 7.33 -19.72
N GLN A 127 2.51 7.47 -19.68
CA GLN A 127 3.40 6.30 -19.74
C GLN A 127 3.15 5.33 -18.59
N LYS A 128 2.99 5.83 -17.36
CA LYS A 128 2.65 4.99 -16.19
C LYS A 128 1.27 4.35 -16.31
N LEU A 129 0.27 5.12 -16.74
CA LEU A 129 -1.10 4.64 -16.90
C LEU A 129 -1.22 3.53 -17.95
N ILE A 130 -0.44 3.59 -19.02
CA ILE A 130 -0.37 2.50 -20.00
C ILE A 130 0.15 1.21 -19.35
N VAL A 131 1.21 1.30 -18.53
CA VAL A 131 1.77 0.14 -17.82
C VAL A 131 0.78 -0.42 -16.81
N ALA A 132 0.16 0.43 -15.99
CA ALA A 132 -0.81 0.03 -14.98
C ALA A 132 -2.04 -0.66 -15.62
N ARG A 133 -2.57 -0.09 -16.71
CA ARG A 133 -3.68 -0.71 -17.47
C ARG A 133 -3.28 -2.02 -18.13
N ALA A 134 -2.05 -2.15 -18.61
CA ALA A 134 -1.56 -3.40 -19.16
C ALA A 134 -1.50 -4.49 -18.07
N ALA A 135 -0.94 -4.19 -16.90
CA ALA A 135 -0.90 -5.11 -15.77
C ALA A 135 -2.30 -5.54 -15.32
N LEU A 136 -3.24 -4.60 -15.19
CA LEU A 136 -4.64 -4.91 -14.88
C LEU A 136 -5.27 -5.80 -15.96
N SER A 137 -5.05 -5.49 -17.24
CA SER A 137 -5.60 -6.29 -18.35
C SER A 137 -5.00 -7.69 -18.44
N GLU A 138 -3.72 -7.87 -18.08
CA GLU A 138 -3.10 -9.19 -17.99
C GLU A 138 -3.72 -10.01 -16.87
N TRP A 139 -3.96 -9.39 -15.71
CA TRP A 139 -4.65 -10.04 -14.59
C TRP A 139 -6.08 -10.48 -14.97
N GLU A 140 -6.87 -9.58 -15.55
CA GLU A 140 -8.26 -9.85 -15.97
C GLU A 140 -8.38 -10.97 -17.01
N LYS A 141 -7.30 -11.29 -17.74
CA LYS A 141 -7.27 -12.43 -18.69
C LYS A 141 -6.87 -13.75 -18.05
N SER A 142 -6.25 -13.70 -16.87
CA SER A 142 -5.73 -14.88 -16.17
C SER A 142 -6.73 -15.52 -15.21
N GLU A 143 -7.83 -14.81 -14.91
CA GLU A 143 -9.01 -15.30 -14.18
C GLU A 143 -10.03 -15.96 -15.11
#